data_AF-A0A9D4D180-F1
#
_entry.id   AF-A0A9D4D180-F1
#
_cell.length_a   1.000
_cell.length_b   1.000
_cell.length_c   1.000
_cell.angle_alpha   90.00
_cell.angle_beta   90.00
_cell.angle_gamma   90.00
#
_symmetry.space_group_name_H-M   'P 1'
#
loop_
_entity.id
_entity.type
_entity.pdbx_description
1 polymer ?
#
loop_
_entity_poly.entity_id
_entity_poly.type
_entity_poly.pdbx_seq_one_letter_code
_entity_poly.pdbx_strand_id
1 'polypeptide(L)'
;MAKLGQDIRRLTNLAYPSAPTEVRETLAKEQFVDALANSDMRLKVKQARPLDLNDAVRHAVELEAFYSSEKHYQEQVRSTSVKDDEL
;
A
#
# COMPACT_ATOMS: atom_id res chain seq x y z
N MET A 1 1.01 0.93 -6.27
CA MET A 1 0.88 -0.39 -5.61
C MET A 1 0.50 -1.57 -6.52
N ALA A 2 -0.29 -1.40 -7.58
CA ALA A 2 -0.76 -2.52 -8.44
C ALA A 2 0.37 -3.36 -9.07
N LYS A 3 1.44 -2.71 -9.57
CA LYS A 3 2.60 -3.41 -10.14
C LYS A 3 3.29 -4.34 -9.12
N LEU A 4 3.47 -3.87 -7.88
CA LEU A 4 4.08 -4.67 -6.81
C LEU A 4 3.23 -5.91 -6.49
N GLY A 5 1.91 -5.75 -6.39
CA GLY A 5 1.00 -6.88 -6.17
C GLY A 5 1.06 -7.92 -7.30
N GLN A 6 1.07 -7.47 -8.56
CA GLN A 6 1.21 -8.34 -9.73
C GLN A 6 2.55 -9.08 -9.74
N ASP A 7 3.65 -8.38 -9.47
CA ASP A 7 5.00 -8.96 -9.41
C ASP A 7 5.07 -10.03 -8.31
N ILE A 8 4.54 -9.75 -7.12
CA ILE A 8 4.50 -10.72 -6.01
C ILE A 8 3.65 -11.94 -6.36
N ARG A 9 2.44 -11.76 -6.91
CA ARG A 9 1.59 -12.89 -7.32
C ARG A 9 2.30 -13.79 -8.32
N ARG A 10 2.95 -13.20 -9.32
CA ARG A 10 3.72 -13.94 -10.32
C ARG A 10 4.86 -14.73 -9.67
N LEU A 11 5.62 -14.10 -8.78
CA LEU A 11 6.73 -14.75 -8.07
C LEU A 11 6.23 -15.89 -7.16
N THR A 12 5.15 -15.70 -6.41
CA THR A 12 4.57 -16.74 -5.56
C THR A 12 4.07 -17.93 -6.38
N ASN A 13 3.46 -17.69 -7.54
CA ASN A 13 3.03 -18.77 -8.45
C ASN A 13 4.21 -19.58 -9.01
N LEU A 14 5.35 -18.93 -9.27
CA LEU A 14 6.57 -19.61 -9.72
C LEU A 14 7.28 -20.37 -8.60
N ALA A 15 7.30 -19.82 -7.38
CA ALA A 15 7.96 -20.43 -6.24
C ALA A 15 7.19 -21.66 -5.71
N TYR A 16 5.86 -21.64 -5.81
CA TYR A 16 5.00 -22.68 -5.22
C TYR A 16 4.00 -23.27 -6.23
N PRO A 17 4.46 -23.84 -7.36
CA PRO A 17 3.56 -24.27 -8.44
C PRO A 17 2.58 -25.39 -8.03
N SER A 18 2.96 -26.23 -7.06
CA SER A 18 2.14 -27.33 -6.54
C SER A 18 1.29 -26.97 -5.33
N ALA A 19 1.46 -25.77 -4.75
CA ALA A 19 0.69 -25.36 -3.59
C ALA A 19 -0.76 -25.00 -3.99
N PRO A 20 -1.75 -25.25 -3.11
CA PRO A 20 -3.11 -24.79 -3.33
C PRO A 20 -3.17 -23.28 -3.58
N THR A 21 -4.12 -22.86 -4.42
CA THR A 21 -4.30 -21.43 -4.75
C THR A 21 -4.52 -20.58 -3.50
N GLU A 22 -5.30 -21.05 -2.53
CA GLU A 22 -5.54 -20.35 -1.26
C GLU A 22 -4.26 -20.10 -0.45
N VAL A 23 -3.35 -21.08 -0.43
CA VAL A 23 -2.05 -20.95 0.22
C VAL A 23 -1.19 -19.92 -0.50
N ARG A 24 -1.14 -19.97 -1.83
CA ARG A 24 -0.41 -18.97 -2.63
C ARG A 24 -0.97 -17.56 -2.45
N GLU A 25 -2.29 -17.39 -2.43
CA GLU A 25 -2.93 -16.10 -2.19
C GLU A 25 -2.59 -15.56 -0.81
N THR A 26 -2.60 -16.41 0.22
CA THR A 26 -2.22 -16.03 1.58
C THR A 26 -0.77 -15.58 1.65
N LEU A 27 0.16 -16.35 1.09
CA LEU A 27 1.59 -16.01 1.05
C LEU A 27 1.85 -14.73 0.26
N ALA A 28 1.19 -14.57 -0.89
CA ALA A 28 1.34 -13.38 -1.72
C ALA A 28 0.81 -12.13 -1.01
N LYS A 29 -0.33 -12.25 -0.32
CA LYS A 29 -0.90 -11.18 0.51
C LYS A 29 0.06 -10.76 1.63
N GLU A 30 0.56 -11.72 2.41
CA GLU A 30 1.48 -11.44 3.53
C GLU A 30 2.76 -10.76 3.04
N GLN A 31 3.36 -11.32 1.98
CA GLN A 31 4.56 -10.76 1.37
C GLN A 31 4.33 -9.35 0.81
N PHE A 32 3.16 -9.08 0.23
CA PHE A 32 2.81 -7.74 -0.25
C PHE A 32 2.76 -6.73 0.90
N VAL A 33 2.10 -7.08 2.00
CA VAL A 33 2.00 -6.20 3.16
C VAL A 33 3.39 -5.94 3.75
N ASP A 34 4.22 -6.98 3.90
CA ASP A 34 5.56 -6.81 4.46
C ASP A 34 6.51 -6.03 3.54
N ALA A 35 6.26 -6.03 2.22
CA ALA A 35 7.01 -5.26 1.24
C ALA A 35 6.68 -3.75 1.21
N LEU A 36 5.60 -3.30 1.88
CA LEU A 36 5.28 -1.86 1.94
C LEU A 36 6.32 -1.12 2.79
N ALA A 37 6.89 -0.03 2.27
CA ALA A 37 7.97 0.69 2.95
C ALA A 37 7.55 1.35 4.28
N ASN A 38 6.36 1.94 4.32
CA ASN A 38 5.87 2.67 5.49
C ASN A 38 5.26 1.72 6.53
N SER A 39 5.80 1.73 7.76
CA SER A 39 5.33 0.91 8.89
C SER A 39 3.90 1.19 9.29
N ASP A 40 3.47 2.45 9.27
CA ASP A 40 2.10 2.84 9.59
C ASP A 40 1.13 2.38 8.49
N MET A 41 1.54 2.43 7.22
CA MET A 41 0.77 1.86 6.12
C MET A 41 0.61 0.34 6.29
N ARG A 42 1.69 -0.38 6.64
CA ARG A 42 1.60 -1.82 6.95
C ARG A 42 0.60 -2.10 8.06
N LEU A 43 0.66 -1.33 9.14
CA LEU A 43 -0.24 -1.49 10.28
C LEU A 43 -1.70 -1.29 9.86
N LYS A 44 -2.01 -0.22 9.13
CA LYS A 44 -3.37 0.09 8.67
C LYS A 44 -3.92 -0.94 7.68
N VAL A 45 -3.09 -1.42 6.75
CA VAL A 45 -3.49 -2.52 5.86
C VAL A 45 -3.75 -3.81 6.66
N LYS A 46 -2.92 -4.15 7.67
CA LYS A 46 -3.19 -5.30 8.55
C LYS A 46 -4.49 -5.13 9.35
N GLN A 47 -4.78 -3.92 9.84
CA GLN A 47 -6.02 -3.61 10.56
C GLN A 47 -7.27 -3.74 9.70
N ALA A 48 -7.18 -3.46 8.39
CA ALA A 48 -8.29 -3.65 7.46
C ALA A 48 -8.66 -5.12 7.22
N ARG A 49 -7.81 -6.08 7.66
CA ARG A 49 -8.01 -7.53 7.53
C ARG A 49 -8.30 -7.98 6.09
N PRO A 50 -7.40 -7.69 5.14
CA PRO A 50 -7.60 -8.06 3.74
C PRO A 50 -7.76 -9.57 3.58
N LEU A 51 -8.76 -9.97 2.80
CA LEU A 51 -9.07 -11.38 2.57
C LEU A 51 -8.04 -12.01 1.64
N ASP A 52 -7.70 -11.31 0.56
CA ASP A 52 -6.77 -11.74 -0.47
C ASP A 52 -5.75 -10.64 -0.83
N LEU A 53 -4.86 -10.94 -1.78
CA LEU A 53 -3.85 -9.99 -2.23
C LEU A 53 -4.47 -8.76 -2.94
N ASN A 54 -5.57 -8.93 -3.67
CA ASN A 54 -6.19 -7.80 -4.38
C ASN A 54 -6.80 -6.82 -3.38
N ASP A 55 -7.40 -7.33 -2.32
CA ASP A 55 -7.95 -6.53 -1.24
C ASP A 55 -6.85 -5.75 -0.49
N ALA A 56 -5.71 -6.41 -0.21
CA ALA A 56 -4.55 -5.74 0.36
C ALA A 56 -3.99 -4.63 -0.55
N VAL A 57 -3.92 -4.89 -1.87
CA VAL A 57 -3.50 -3.88 -2.87
C VAL A 57 -4.49 -2.71 -2.87
N ARG A 58 -5.79 -2.97 -2.84
CA ARG A 58 -6.83 -1.93 -2.82
C ARG A 58 -6.67 -1.01 -1.61
N HIS A 59 -6.57 -1.57 -0.40
CA HIS A 59 -6.37 -0.78 0.82
C HIS A 59 -5.07 0.02 0.79
N ALA A 60 -3.98 -0.55 0.26
CA ALA A 60 -2.72 0.17 0.12
C ALA A 60 -2.83 1.36 -0.87
N VAL A 61 -3.55 1.19 -1.98
CA VAL A 61 -3.82 2.28 -2.94
C VAL A 61 -4.66 3.39 -2.31
N GLU A 62 -5.72 3.02 -1.59
CA GLU A 62 -6.57 3.99 -0.88
C GLU A 62 -5.74 4.82 0.10
N LEU A 63 -4.92 4.17 0.94
CA LEU A 63 -4.03 4.85 1.89
C LEU A 63 -2.97 5.72 1.20
N GLU A 64 -2.38 5.25 0.10
CA GLU A 64 -1.42 6.02 -0.71
C GLU A 64 -2.05 7.31 -1.24
N ALA A 65 -3.30 7.23 -1.73
CA ALA A 65 -4.04 8.39 -2.20
C ALA A 65 -4.31 9.39 -1.06
N PHE A 66 -4.77 8.93 0.09
CA PHE A 66 -4.99 9.78 1.27
C PHE A 66 -3.71 10.51 1.69
N TYR A 67 -2.59 9.79 1.83
CA TYR A 67 -1.32 10.42 2.21
C TYR A 67 -0.80 11.41 1.18
N SER A 68 -1.02 11.14 -0.12
CA SER A 68 -0.66 12.10 -1.16
C SER A 68 -1.48 13.38 -1.05
N SER A 69 -2.80 13.25 -0.84
CA SER A 69 -3.70 14.41 -0.68
C SER A 69 -3.37 15.23 0.57
N GLU A 70 -3.11 14.60 1.71
CA GLU A 70 -2.73 15.32 2.94
C GLU A 70 -1.40 16.05 2.79
N LYS A 71 -0.40 15.45 2.13
CA LYS A 71 0.88 16.12 1.85
C LYS A 71 0.70 17.36 0.99
N HIS A 72 -0.07 17.26 -0.10
CA HIS A 72 -0.36 18.42 -0.95
C HIS A 72 -1.10 19.53 -0.22
N TYR A 73 -2.03 19.17 0.67
CA TYR A 73 -2.72 20.16 1.51
C TYR A 73 -1.75 20.88 2.45
N GLN A 74 -0.87 20.15 3.13
CA GLN A 74 0.12 20.75 4.02
C GLN A 74 1.11 21.67 3.29
N GLU A 75 1.54 21.29 2.09
CA GLU A 75 2.41 22.13 1.24
C GLU A 75 1.71 23.41 0.81
N GLN A 76 0.44 23.34 0.43
CA GLN A 76 -0.35 24.52 0.04
C GLN A 76 -0.53 25.49 1.22
N VAL A 77 -0.90 25.00 2.41
CA VAL A 77 -1.06 25.84 3.61
C VAL A 77 0.26 26.50 4.03
N ARG A 78 1.39 25.77 3.94
CA ARG A 78 2.72 26.36 4.22
C ARG A 78 3.08 27.45 3.21
N SER A 79 2.74 27.28 1.94
CA SER A 79 3.04 28.27 0.90
C SER A 79 2.22 29.55 1.04
N THR A 80 1.02 29.51 1.63
CA THR A 80 0.22 30.71 1.89
C THR A 80 0.77 31.51 3.07
N SER A 81 1.16 30.86 4.17
CA SER A 81 1.70 31.58 5.33
C SER A 81 3.04 32.29 5.06
N VAL A 82 3.90 31.74 4.19
CA VAL A 82 5.19 32.40 3.86
C VAL A 82 4.99 33.72 3.10
N LYS A 83 3.88 33.88 2.38
CA LYS A 83 3.60 35.10 1.59
C LYS A 83 3.02 36.24 2.43
N ASP A 84 2.42 35.92 3.58
CA ASP A 84 1.81 36.92 4.46
C ASP A 84 2.85 37.62 5.37
N ASP A 85 4.04 37.03 5.56
CA ASP A 85 5.14 37.61 6.36
C ASP A 85 6.09 38.52 5.54
N GLU A 86 5.91 38.65 4.22
CA GLU A 86 6.75 39.48 3.33
C GLU A 86 6.12 40.85 2.95
N LEU A 87 5.03 41.27 3.63
CA LEU A 87 4.32 42.53 3.40
C LEU A 87 4.38 43.50 4.59
#